data_AF-A0A7G8FMD2-F1
#
_entry.id   AF-A0A7G8FMD2-F1
#
_cell.length_a   1.000
_cell.length_b   1.000
_cell.length_c   1.000
_cell.angle_alpha   90.00
_cell.angle_beta   90.00
_cell.angle_gamma   90.00
#
_symmetry.space_group_name_H-M   'P 1'
#
loop_
_entity.id
_entity.type
_entity.pdbx_description
1 polymer ?
#
loop_
_entity_poly.entity_id
_entity_poly.type
_entity_poly.pdbx_seq_one_letter_code
_entity_poly.pdbx_strand_id
1 'polypeptide(L)'
;MELVEGTGQQRIKMILEDQLDDADDEETESCSEDDLRRFVQKERDLNRIINNQTRKQDRRLNSIEELLAHIEDDLKASGKHLKGFKKFSGKKRANEAAMVVHLSDLHLQSVIDTPTNRFDFLIASKRLQLLASRIKDYGKLYGVKKLVVAMGGDFLKNDKRTDEYLTNACNRSKAVVLSTHLLRQMLMDLRQSFYVEVVSVAGNESRAKDEIAWASEAVTDNYDSLIYWMLEMCLQGDKGLTFHPHQGNEQVFSVHDQTFLLLHGHQLNIAQQKSIQSVIGKYSTQGINVTHVIGGHIHSANISDYSSRSASLCGGDAYAYSALGYASKASQKLHIPLPGHMDSVRVDPHDASQIPGYDCLTEVERLGAKSLDRSNEPGVINPIRI
;
A
#
# COMPACT_ATOMS: atom_id res chain seq x y z
N MET A 1 -3.74 -35.81 -19.48
CA MET A 1 -5.00 -35.44 -18.81
C MET A 1 -5.04 -33.92 -18.79
N GLU A 2 -5.35 -33.33 -19.94
CA GLU A 2 -5.45 -31.88 -20.12
C GLU A 2 -6.93 -31.49 -19.92
N LEU A 3 -7.17 -30.64 -18.92
CA LEU A 3 -8.47 -30.02 -18.69
C LEU A 3 -8.51 -28.75 -19.55
N VAL A 4 -9.20 -28.82 -20.68
CA VAL A 4 -9.51 -27.65 -21.51
C VAL A 4 -10.61 -26.85 -20.83
N GLU A 5 -10.25 -25.65 -20.37
CA GLU A 5 -11.17 -24.62 -19.90
C GLU A 5 -12.06 -24.13 -21.05
N GLY A 6 -13.24 -24.74 -21.18
CA GLY A 6 -14.29 -24.23 -22.06
C GLY A 6 -14.91 -22.97 -21.45
N THR A 7 -14.73 -21.84 -22.13
CA THR A 7 -15.37 -20.55 -21.78
C THR A 7 -16.88 -20.72 -21.65
N GLY A 8 -17.53 -19.96 -20.76
CA GLY A 8 -18.99 -20.06 -20.53
C GLY A 8 -19.85 -19.95 -21.80
N GLN A 9 -19.30 -19.38 -22.88
CA GLN A 9 -19.91 -19.34 -24.21
C GLN A 9 -20.01 -20.72 -24.89
N GLN A 10 -19.02 -21.60 -24.71
CA GLN A 10 -19.07 -22.97 -25.25
C GLN A 10 -20.08 -23.85 -24.51
N ARG A 11 -20.22 -23.69 -23.18
CA ARG A 11 -21.24 -24.40 -22.40
C ARG A 11 -22.66 -23.97 -22.77
N ILE A 12 -22.89 -22.69 -23.01
CA ILE A 12 -24.20 -22.18 -23.44
C ILE A 12 -24.53 -22.68 -24.87
N LYS A 13 -23.53 -22.72 -25.76
CA LYS A 13 -23.70 -23.27 -27.12
C LYS A 13 -24.05 -24.77 -27.10
N MET A 14 -23.37 -25.55 -26.26
CA MET A 14 -23.67 -26.97 -26.05
C MET A 14 -25.08 -27.22 -25.50
N ILE A 15 -25.52 -26.40 -24.52
CA ILE A 15 -26.89 -26.50 -23.95
C ILE A 15 -27.96 -26.16 -24.99
N LEU A 16 -27.65 -25.27 -25.94
CA LEU A 16 -28.55 -24.90 -27.03
C LEU A 16 -28.57 -25.94 -28.16
N GLU A 17 -27.45 -26.61 -28.44
CA GLU A 17 -27.37 -27.72 -29.40
C GLU A 17 -28.09 -28.98 -28.86
N ASP A 18 -27.96 -29.30 -27.56
CA ASP A 18 -28.72 -30.39 -26.90
C ASP A 18 -30.24 -30.16 -26.95
N GLN A 19 -30.69 -28.90 -26.87
CA GLN A 19 -32.11 -28.54 -27.00
C GLN A 19 -32.63 -28.56 -28.44
N LEU A 20 -31.75 -28.66 -29.43
CA LEU A 20 -32.10 -28.77 -30.85
C LEU A 20 -32.13 -30.22 -31.32
N ASP A 21 -31.32 -31.12 -30.73
CA ASP A 21 -31.30 -32.56 -31.07
C ASP A 21 -32.49 -33.35 -30.46
N ASP A 22 -33.08 -32.88 -29.36
CA ASP A 22 -34.30 -33.47 -28.76
C ASP A 22 -35.61 -33.14 -29.53
N ALA A 23 -35.52 -32.41 -30.65
CA ALA A 23 -36.67 -31.96 -31.44
C ALA A 23 -36.92 -32.78 -32.73
N ASP A 24 -36.24 -33.92 -32.91
CA ASP A 24 -36.28 -34.69 -34.16
C ASP A 24 -37.26 -35.87 -34.19
N ASP A 25 -38.09 -36.08 -33.16
CA ASP A 25 -39.18 -37.08 -33.20
C ASP A 25 -40.53 -36.47 -32.80
N GLU A 26 -41.44 -36.48 -33.79
CA GLU A 26 -42.88 -36.16 -33.78
C GLU A 26 -43.31 -34.71 -34.11
N GLU A 27 -44.06 -34.63 -35.23
CA GLU A 27 -44.88 -33.53 -35.73
C GLU A 27 -44.15 -32.24 -36.17
N THR A 28 -44.07 -32.06 -37.49
CA THR A 28 -43.78 -30.79 -38.15
C THR A 28 -44.96 -29.82 -37.93
N GLU A 29 -45.07 -29.29 -36.70
CA GLU A 29 -45.88 -28.12 -36.42
C GLU A 29 -45.30 -26.94 -37.21
N SER A 30 -46.08 -26.36 -38.11
CA SER A 30 -45.66 -25.18 -38.86
C SER A 30 -45.34 -24.06 -37.87
N CYS A 31 -44.04 -23.80 -37.64
CA CYS A 31 -43.60 -22.66 -36.84
C CYS A 31 -44.26 -21.41 -37.43
N SER A 32 -45.18 -20.81 -36.67
CA SER A 32 -45.96 -19.70 -37.19
C SER A 32 -45.02 -18.53 -37.51
N GLU A 33 -45.35 -17.73 -38.52
CA GLU A 33 -44.53 -16.55 -38.87
C GLU A 33 -44.32 -15.62 -37.66
N ASP A 34 -45.27 -15.64 -36.72
CA ASP A 34 -45.21 -14.91 -35.45
C ASP A 34 -44.21 -15.50 -34.44
N ASP A 35 -44.00 -16.82 -34.41
CA ASP A 35 -43.01 -17.47 -33.54
C ASP A 35 -41.59 -17.21 -34.04
N LEU A 36 -41.38 -17.29 -35.35
CA LEU A 36 -40.14 -16.86 -36.00
C LEU A 36 -39.85 -15.38 -35.73
N ARG A 37 -40.86 -14.50 -35.83
CA ARG A 37 -40.71 -13.08 -35.50
C ARG A 37 -40.33 -12.85 -34.03
N ARG A 38 -40.96 -13.57 -33.10
CA ARG A 38 -40.66 -13.49 -31.65
C ARG A 38 -39.26 -14.00 -31.33
N PHE A 39 -38.82 -15.08 -31.97
CA PHE A 39 -37.47 -15.62 -31.80
C PHE A 39 -36.42 -14.62 -32.28
N VAL A 40 -36.57 -14.09 -33.51
CA VAL A 40 -35.67 -13.07 -34.06
C VAL A 40 -35.66 -11.80 -33.21
N GLN A 41 -36.81 -11.38 -32.67
CA GLN A 41 -36.89 -10.24 -31.76
C GLN A 41 -36.11 -10.49 -30.45
N LYS A 42 -36.26 -11.67 -29.84
CA LYS A 42 -35.53 -12.07 -28.62
C LYS A 42 -34.02 -12.11 -28.86
N GLU A 43 -33.58 -12.63 -30.00
CA GLU A 43 -32.17 -12.66 -30.37
C GLU A 43 -31.60 -11.25 -30.59
N ARG A 44 -32.37 -10.36 -31.24
CA ARG A 44 -32.02 -8.94 -31.39
C ARG A 44 -31.91 -8.24 -30.03
N ASP A 45 -32.81 -8.52 -29.10
CA ASP A 45 -32.78 -7.96 -27.75
C ASP A 45 -31.58 -8.46 -26.93
N LEU A 46 -31.23 -9.76 -27.03
CA LEU A 46 -30.03 -10.33 -26.43
C LEU A 46 -28.75 -9.70 -27.02
N ASN A 47 -28.67 -9.62 -28.35
CA ASN A 47 -27.56 -8.97 -29.03
C ASN A 47 -27.46 -7.48 -28.66
N ARG A 48 -28.59 -6.79 -28.43
CA ARG A 48 -28.60 -5.40 -27.94
C ARG A 48 -28.01 -5.31 -26.53
N ILE A 49 -28.37 -6.21 -25.63
CA ILE A 49 -27.83 -6.26 -24.25
C ILE A 49 -26.33 -6.54 -24.27
N ILE A 50 -25.89 -7.56 -25.02
CA ILE A 50 -24.47 -7.92 -25.17
C ILE A 50 -23.70 -6.73 -25.73
N ASN A 51 -24.13 -6.16 -26.85
CA ASN A 51 -23.45 -5.02 -27.46
C ASN A 51 -23.40 -3.79 -26.55
N ASN A 52 -24.41 -3.57 -25.70
CA ASN A 52 -24.39 -2.48 -24.72
C ASN A 52 -23.38 -2.75 -23.60
N GLN A 53 -23.30 -3.99 -23.10
CA GLN A 53 -22.31 -4.39 -22.10
C GLN A 53 -20.89 -4.29 -22.66
N THR A 54 -20.63 -4.82 -23.86
CA THR A 54 -19.34 -4.73 -24.55
C THR A 54 -18.93 -3.27 -24.76
N ARG A 55 -19.81 -2.42 -25.30
CA ARG A 55 -19.51 -0.98 -25.46
C ARG A 55 -19.24 -0.26 -24.15
N LYS A 56 -19.83 -0.69 -23.03
CA LYS A 56 -19.55 -0.12 -21.70
C LYS A 56 -18.20 -0.59 -21.17
N GLN A 57 -17.85 -1.85 -21.41
CA GLN A 57 -16.55 -2.43 -21.08
C GLN A 57 -15.43 -1.79 -21.91
N ASP A 58 -15.60 -1.67 -23.23
CA ASP A 58 -14.63 -1.04 -24.13
C ASP A 58 -14.40 0.43 -23.77
N ARG A 59 -15.47 1.19 -23.50
CA ARG A 59 -15.33 2.58 -23.03
C ARG A 59 -14.56 2.67 -21.72
N ARG A 60 -14.78 1.74 -20.81
CA ARG A 60 -14.04 1.67 -19.54
C ARG A 60 -12.57 1.32 -19.79
N LEU A 61 -12.29 0.36 -20.65
CA LEU A 61 -10.92 -0.04 -21.02
C LEU A 61 -10.18 1.11 -21.70
N ASN A 62 -10.76 1.76 -22.70
CA ASN A 62 -10.16 2.92 -23.37
C ASN A 62 -9.89 4.06 -22.36
N SER A 63 -10.82 4.32 -21.44
CA SER A 63 -10.63 5.35 -20.40
C SER A 63 -9.50 4.97 -19.42
N ILE A 64 -9.33 3.67 -19.13
CA ILE A 64 -8.23 3.17 -18.30
C ILE A 64 -6.90 3.28 -19.05
N GLU A 65 -6.85 2.90 -20.32
CA GLU A 65 -5.64 3.01 -21.15
C GLU A 65 -5.18 4.47 -21.29
N GLU A 66 -6.11 5.39 -21.53
CA GLU A 66 -5.82 6.83 -21.59
C GLU A 66 -5.35 7.36 -20.22
N LEU A 67 -6.02 6.96 -19.13
CA LEU A 67 -5.58 7.31 -17.77
C LEU A 67 -4.18 6.77 -17.46
N LEU A 68 -3.87 5.53 -17.86
CA LEU A 68 -2.55 4.93 -17.67
C LEU A 68 -1.48 5.66 -18.46
N ALA A 69 -1.76 6.06 -19.71
CA ALA A 69 -0.85 6.86 -20.52
C ALA A 69 -0.57 8.23 -19.87
N HIS A 70 -1.62 8.90 -19.37
CA HIS A 70 -1.48 10.16 -18.64
C HIS A 70 -0.67 9.99 -17.34
N ILE A 71 -0.93 8.93 -16.57
CA ILE A 71 -0.14 8.61 -15.37
C ILE A 71 1.33 8.39 -15.74
N GLU A 72 1.61 7.65 -16.82
CA GLU A 72 2.97 7.41 -17.29
C GLU A 72 3.67 8.72 -17.68
N ASP A 73 3.00 9.60 -18.42
CA ASP A 73 3.53 10.90 -18.82
C ASP A 73 3.74 11.83 -17.62
N ASP A 74 2.81 11.87 -16.67
CA ASP A 74 2.93 12.64 -15.44
C ASP A 74 4.08 12.13 -14.56
N LEU A 75 4.26 10.80 -14.46
CA LEU A 75 5.37 10.19 -13.75
C LEU A 75 6.72 10.51 -14.42
N LYS A 76 6.77 10.48 -15.76
CA LYS A 76 7.96 10.87 -16.55
C LYS A 76 8.28 12.35 -16.36
N ALA A 77 7.28 13.23 -16.46
CA ALA A 77 7.43 14.66 -16.27
C ALA A 77 7.88 14.99 -14.85
N SER A 78 7.22 14.43 -13.84
CA SER A 78 7.60 14.53 -12.43
C SER A 78 9.04 14.04 -12.20
N GLY A 79 9.43 12.95 -12.88
CA GLY A 79 10.78 12.42 -12.83
C GLY A 79 11.88 13.36 -13.32
N LYS A 80 11.58 14.27 -14.27
CA LYS A 80 12.55 15.25 -14.80
C LYS A 80 12.93 16.34 -13.78
N HIS A 81 12.03 16.64 -12.84
CA HIS A 81 12.23 17.67 -11.82
C HIS A 81 12.91 17.15 -10.55
N LEU A 82 12.99 15.82 -10.38
CA LEU A 82 13.67 15.22 -9.25
C LEU A 82 15.18 15.43 -9.36
N LYS A 83 15.76 16.06 -8.34
CA LYS A 83 17.22 16.19 -8.24
C LYS A 83 17.86 14.80 -8.19
N GLY A 84 18.89 14.60 -9.00
CA GLY A 84 19.68 13.37 -8.95
C GLY A 84 20.35 13.23 -7.59
N PHE A 85 20.06 12.12 -6.90
CA PHE A 85 20.72 11.78 -5.65
C PHE A 85 22.05 11.05 -5.92
N LYS A 86 23.10 11.37 -5.15
CA LYS A 86 24.38 10.67 -5.29
C LYS A 86 24.21 9.24 -4.78
N LYS A 87 24.29 8.26 -5.67
CA LYS A 87 24.08 6.85 -5.32
C LYS A 87 25.22 6.33 -4.44
N PHE A 88 24.88 5.59 -3.39
CA PHE A 88 25.87 4.87 -2.59
C PHE A 88 26.62 3.84 -3.46
N SER A 89 27.95 3.87 -3.41
CA SER A 89 28.85 3.01 -4.20
C SER A 89 29.88 2.27 -3.33
N GLY A 90 29.65 2.19 -2.01
CA GLY A 90 30.56 1.49 -1.12
C GLY A 90 30.58 -0.01 -1.38
N LYS A 91 31.73 -0.68 -1.17
CA LYS A 91 31.82 -2.14 -1.32
C LYS A 91 30.87 -2.84 -0.34
N LYS A 92 30.03 -3.75 -0.84
CA LYS A 92 29.19 -4.67 -0.07
C LYS A 92 30.09 -5.74 0.57
N ARG A 93 30.06 -5.89 1.90
CA ARG A 93 30.70 -7.03 2.58
C ARG A 93 29.63 -7.89 3.25
N ALA A 94 29.86 -9.20 3.31
CA ALA A 94 28.87 -10.17 3.77
C ALA A 94 28.46 -9.98 5.25
N ASN A 95 29.38 -9.51 6.11
CA ASN A 95 29.18 -9.40 7.55
C ASN A 95 28.86 -7.97 8.03
N GLU A 96 28.39 -7.09 7.15
CA GLU A 96 28.06 -5.72 7.53
C GLU A 96 26.70 -5.63 8.20
N ALA A 97 26.57 -4.70 9.17
CA ALA A 97 25.31 -4.44 9.82
C ALA A 97 24.23 -4.11 8.77
N ALA A 98 23.04 -4.64 9.02
CA ALA A 98 21.86 -4.37 8.21
C ALA A 98 20.80 -3.73 9.10
N MET A 99 19.89 -3.00 8.49
CA MET A 99 18.78 -2.37 9.20
C MET A 99 17.50 -2.65 8.44
N VAL A 100 16.41 -2.81 9.16
CA VAL A 100 15.05 -2.91 8.65
C VAL A 100 14.31 -1.67 9.13
N VAL A 101 13.81 -0.85 8.21
CA VAL A 101 12.83 0.19 8.51
C VAL A 101 11.45 -0.34 8.20
N HIS A 102 10.55 -0.24 9.16
CA HIS A 102 9.15 -0.58 8.97
C HIS A 102 8.34 0.71 8.74
N LEU A 103 7.80 0.87 7.53
CA LEU A 103 6.93 1.95 7.10
C LEU A 103 5.51 1.42 7.04
N SER A 104 4.64 1.83 7.96
CA SER A 104 3.25 1.39 8.00
C SER A 104 2.36 2.54 8.46
N ASP A 105 1.08 2.50 8.07
CA ASP A 105 0.07 3.49 8.46
C ASP A 105 0.54 4.93 8.13
N LEU A 106 0.89 5.15 6.86
CA LEU A 106 1.35 6.47 6.43
C LEU A 106 0.18 7.44 6.25
N HIS A 107 -0.96 6.93 5.78
CA HIS A 107 -2.21 7.66 5.61
C HIS A 107 -2.02 9.00 4.89
N LEU A 108 -1.21 9.01 3.81
CA LEU A 108 -0.60 10.22 3.24
C LEU A 108 -1.61 11.26 2.75
N GLN A 109 -2.80 10.83 2.35
CA GLN A 109 -3.87 11.72 1.91
C GLN A 109 -4.69 12.34 3.04
N SER A 110 -4.43 11.97 4.29
CA SER A 110 -5.19 12.47 5.44
C SER A 110 -4.89 13.93 5.71
N VAL A 111 -5.93 14.67 6.05
CA VAL A 111 -5.88 16.05 6.51
C VAL A 111 -6.28 16.05 7.99
N ILE A 112 -5.30 16.22 8.86
CA ILE A 112 -5.49 16.24 10.31
C ILE A 112 -5.25 17.65 10.81
N ASP A 113 -6.24 18.20 11.51
CA ASP A 113 -6.14 19.45 12.25
C ASP A 113 -6.77 19.28 13.64
N THR A 114 -5.95 18.86 14.60
CA THR A 114 -6.33 18.76 16.00
C THR A 114 -5.40 19.63 16.85
N PRO A 115 -5.79 19.98 18.09
CA PRO A 115 -4.93 20.79 18.96
C PRO A 115 -3.54 20.19 19.21
N THR A 116 -3.39 18.87 19.05
CA THR A 116 -2.17 18.12 19.36
C THR A 116 -1.45 17.59 18.12
N ASN A 117 -2.04 17.68 16.93
CA ASN A 117 -1.45 17.13 15.71
C ASN A 117 -1.95 17.84 14.45
N ARG A 118 -1.03 18.09 13.52
CA ARG A 118 -1.34 18.52 12.16
C ARG A 118 -0.74 17.54 11.17
N PHE A 119 -1.45 17.27 10.08
CA PHE A 119 -0.96 16.42 9.00
C PHE A 119 -1.63 16.75 7.67
N ASP A 120 -0.83 16.80 6.62
CA ASP A 120 -1.23 16.85 5.22
C ASP A 120 -0.02 16.38 4.37
N PHE A 121 -0.09 16.44 3.04
CA PHE A 121 1.02 16.02 2.19
C PHE A 121 2.34 16.80 2.43
N LEU A 122 2.27 18.08 2.79
CA LEU A 122 3.44 18.91 3.08
C LEU A 122 4.09 18.48 4.39
N ILE A 123 3.29 18.26 5.43
CA ILE A 123 3.79 17.74 6.71
C ILE A 123 4.31 16.31 6.52
N ALA A 124 3.62 15.48 5.74
CA ALA A 124 4.07 14.13 5.42
C ALA A 124 5.45 14.13 4.75
N SER A 125 5.69 15.02 3.78
CA SER A 125 6.99 15.13 3.11
C SER A 125 8.11 15.50 4.09
N LYS A 126 7.85 16.43 5.02
CA LYS A 126 8.77 16.80 6.10
C LYS A 126 9.03 15.65 7.06
N ARG A 127 7.98 14.94 7.50
CA ARG A 127 8.11 13.79 8.41
C ARG A 127 8.87 12.63 7.75
N LEU A 128 8.63 12.34 6.48
CA LEU A 128 9.35 11.32 5.72
C LEU A 128 10.84 11.69 5.55
N GLN A 129 11.14 12.96 5.28
CA GLN A 129 12.53 13.42 5.17
C GLN A 129 13.25 13.40 6.52
N LEU A 130 12.58 13.81 7.61
CA LEU A 130 13.10 13.68 8.97
C LEU A 130 13.41 12.22 9.29
N LEU A 131 12.45 11.33 9.01
CA LEU A 131 12.62 9.89 9.22
C LEU A 131 13.81 9.35 8.43
N ALA A 132 13.94 9.70 7.14
CA ALA A 132 15.09 9.31 6.34
C ALA A 132 16.43 9.84 6.91
N SER A 133 16.46 11.07 7.41
CA SER A 133 17.64 11.61 8.10
C SER A 133 17.98 10.79 9.34
N ARG A 134 17.00 10.46 10.19
CA ARG A 134 17.21 9.62 11.38
C ARG A 134 17.68 8.22 11.03
N ILE A 135 17.11 7.61 9.98
CA ILE A 135 17.56 6.33 9.45
C ILE A 135 19.04 6.41 9.05
N LYS A 136 19.46 7.48 8.35
CA LYS A 136 20.86 7.70 7.99
C LYS A 136 21.76 7.86 9.22
N ASP A 137 21.29 8.57 10.25
CA ASP A 137 22.03 8.73 11.51
C ASP A 137 22.27 7.38 12.21
N TYR A 138 21.22 6.58 12.39
CA TYR A 138 21.32 5.23 12.96
C TYR A 138 22.17 4.31 12.08
N GLY A 139 22.00 4.37 10.76
CA GLY A 139 22.81 3.59 9.85
C GLY A 139 24.30 3.94 9.94
N LYS A 140 24.65 5.23 10.09
CA LYS A 140 26.03 5.64 10.32
C LYS A 140 26.55 5.15 11.68
N LEU A 141 25.74 5.25 12.72
CA LEU A 141 26.09 4.81 14.08
C LEU A 141 26.44 3.32 14.13
N TYR A 142 25.64 2.48 13.47
CA TYR A 142 25.80 1.03 13.46
C TYR A 142 26.65 0.52 12.28
N GLY A 143 27.17 1.39 11.42
CA GLY A 143 27.95 1.00 10.24
C GLY A 143 27.14 0.24 9.19
N VAL A 144 25.83 0.51 9.10
CA VAL A 144 24.89 -0.15 8.18
C VAL A 144 25.16 0.28 6.75
N LYS A 145 25.20 -0.71 5.84
CA LYS A 145 25.24 -0.46 4.38
C LYS A 145 24.07 -1.04 3.63
N LYS A 146 23.33 -1.98 4.21
CA LYS A 146 22.12 -2.57 3.63
C LYS A 146 20.91 -2.18 4.48
N LEU A 147 19.90 -1.59 3.83
CA LEU A 147 18.63 -1.23 4.42
C LEU A 147 17.52 -2.04 3.76
N VAL A 148 16.72 -2.74 4.54
CA VAL A 148 15.44 -3.29 4.11
C VAL A 148 14.34 -2.29 4.47
N VAL A 149 13.59 -1.83 3.48
CA VAL A 149 12.39 -1.01 3.66
C VAL A 149 11.19 -1.95 3.62
N ALA A 150 10.65 -2.27 4.79
CA ALA A 150 9.44 -3.06 4.94
C ALA A 150 8.21 -2.14 4.87
N MET A 151 7.49 -2.21 3.76
CA MET A 151 6.25 -1.50 3.49
C MET A 151 5.06 -2.28 4.05
N GLY A 152 4.61 -1.92 5.24
CA GLY A 152 3.59 -2.63 6.01
C GLY A 152 2.14 -2.26 5.70
N GLY A 153 1.87 -1.58 4.59
CA GLY A 153 0.52 -1.22 4.17
C GLY A 153 -0.11 -0.02 4.92
N ASP A 154 -1.32 0.32 4.49
CA ASP A 154 -2.12 1.50 4.88
C ASP A 154 -1.37 2.80 4.56
N PHE A 155 -0.91 2.92 3.31
CA PHE A 155 -0.34 4.17 2.81
C PHE A 155 -1.42 5.20 2.53
N LEU A 156 -2.61 4.72 2.15
CA LEU A 156 -3.79 5.52 1.89
C LEU A 156 -4.85 5.22 2.94
N LYS A 157 -5.61 6.26 3.32
CA LYS A 157 -6.78 6.09 4.17
C LYS A 157 -7.91 5.47 3.36
N ASN A 158 -8.81 4.80 4.06
CA ASN A 158 -10.08 4.40 3.51
C ASN A 158 -10.98 5.62 3.23
N ASP A 159 -11.99 5.45 2.38
CA ASP A 159 -13.00 6.46 2.04
C ASP A 159 -14.44 6.02 2.34
N LYS A 160 -14.61 4.92 3.10
CA LYS A 160 -15.93 4.36 3.45
C LYS A 160 -16.70 5.21 4.46
N ARG A 161 -16.02 5.73 5.48
CA ARG A 161 -16.69 6.56 6.49
C ARG A 161 -16.75 8.00 5.98
N THR A 162 -17.91 8.64 6.10
CA THR A 162 -18.10 10.03 5.67
C THR A 162 -17.05 10.97 6.26
N ASP A 163 -16.67 10.76 7.53
CA ASP A 163 -15.64 11.54 8.20
C ASP A 163 -14.24 11.32 7.56
N GLU A 164 -13.89 10.08 7.21
CA GLU A 164 -12.65 9.76 6.50
C GLU A 164 -12.64 10.37 5.09
N TYR A 165 -13.76 10.30 4.37
CA TYR A 165 -13.88 10.91 3.05
C TYR A 165 -13.71 12.43 3.10
N LEU A 166 -14.35 13.10 4.05
CA LEU A 166 -14.29 14.55 4.21
C LEU A 166 -12.93 15.04 4.70
N THR A 167 -12.19 14.20 5.43
CA THR A 167 -10.84 14.50 5.95
C THR A 167 -9.71 14.06 5.02
N ASN A 168 -10.01 13.62 3.79
CA ASN A 168 -8.99 13.34 2.79
C ASN A 168 -8.73 14.56 1.90
N ALA A 169 -7.45 14.82 1.61
CA ALA A 169 -6.99 15.93 0.78
C ALA A 169 -7.48 15.78 -0.67
N CYS A 170 -7.55 14.55 -1.17
CA CYS A 170 -7.96 14.22 -2.52
C CYS A 170 -8.58 12.82 -2.59
N ASN A 171 -9.08 12.46 -3.78
CA ASN A 171 -9.46 11.07 -4.05
C ASN A 171 -8.24 10.13 -4.05
N ARG A 172 -8.52 8.83 -3.99
CA ARG A 172 -7.50 7.79 -3.85
C ARG A 172 -6.59 7.69 -5.07
N SER A 173 -7.11 7.91 -6.28
CA SER A 173 -6.31 7.92 -7.51
C SER A 173 -5.22 8.99 -7.49
N LYS A 174 -5.57 10.23 -7.10
CA LYS A 174 -4.61 11.33 -6.93
C LYS A 174 -3.64 11.05 -5.79
N ALA A 175 -4.14 10.49 -4.70
CA ALA A 175 -3.33 10.12 -3.55
C ALA A 175 -2.28 9.07 -3.89
N VAL A 176 -2.57 8.10 -4.76
CA VAL A 176 -1.59 7.13 -5.28
C VAL A 176 -0.43 7.85 -5.97
N VAL A 177 -0.72 8.79 -6.88
CA VAL A 177 0.33 9.52 -7.61
C VAL A 177 1.22 10.33 -6.66
N LEU A 178 0.60 11.08 -5.74
CA LEU A 178 1.33 11.86 -4.72
C LEU A 178 2.14 10.98 -3.78
N SER A 179 1.59 9.85 -3.34
CA SER A 179 2.24 8.91 -2.44
C SER A 179 3.44 8.26 -3.11
N THR A 180 3.27 7.79 -4.35
CA THR A 180 4.37 7.28 -5.19
C THR A 180 5.47 8.32 -5.35
N HIS A 181 5.10 9.59 -5.59
CA HIS A 181 6.08 10.68 -5.75
C HIS A 181 6.91 10.92 -4.48
N LEU A 182 6.28 10.97 -3.30
CA LEU A 182 6.97 11.16 -2.02
C LEU A 182 7.82 9.95 -1.63
N LEU A 183 7.28 8.74 -1.75
CA LEU A 183 7.98 7.51 -1.41
C LEU A 183 9.17 7.27 -2.35
N ARG A 184 9.04 7.61 -3.64
CA ARG A 184 10.15 7.59 -4.60
C ARG A 184 11.30 8.46 -4.10
N GLN A 185 11.02 9.69 -3.68
CA GLN A 185 12.05 10.59 -3.14
C GLN A 185 12.69 10.05 -1.87
N MET A 186 11.89 9.49 -0.96
CA MET A 186 12.43 8.87 0.26
C MET A 186 13.36 7.69 -0.06
N LEU A 187 12.95 6.78 -0.96
CA LEU A 187 13.78 5.64 -1.36
C LEU A 187 15.08 6.11 -2.03
N MET A 188 15.01 7.13 -2.89
CA MET A 188 16.20 7.69 -3.52
C MET A 188 17.12 8.42 -2.50
N ASP A 189 16.57 9.09 -1.49
CA ASP A 189 17.34 9.70 -0.41
C ASP A 189 18.08 8.62 0.41
N LEU A 190 17.38 7.57 0.82
CA LEU A 190 17.98 6.43 1.54
C LEU A 190 19.05 5.72 0.70
N ARG A 191 18.83 5.59 -0.61
CA ARG A 191 19.78 5.01 -1.57
C ARG A 191 21.12 5.78 -1.64
N GLN A 192 21.18 7.02 -1.17
CA GLN A 192 22.45 7.76 -1.04
C GLN A 192 23.41 7.19 -0.01
N SER A 193 22.87 6.52 1.01
CA SER A 193 23.64 5.98 2.12
C SER A 193 23.65 4.45 2.15
N PHE A 194 22.68 3.80 1.50
CA PHE A 194 22.48 2.36 1.59
C PHE A 194 22.30 1.68 0.24
N TYR A 195 22.58 0.38 0.20
CA TYR A 195 21.88 -0.56 -0.67
C TYR A 195 20.49 -0.80 -0.10
N VAL A 196 19.46 -0.63 -0.91
CA VAL A 196 18.07 -0.66 -0.46
C VAL A 196 17.38 -1.90 -1.03
N GLU A 197 16.77 -2.69 -0.15
CA GLU A 197 15.84 -3.76 -0.55
C GLU A 197 14.45 -3.40 -0.06
N VAL A 198 13.42 -3.65 -0.85
CA VAL A 198 12.04 -3.32 -0.51
C VAL A 198 11.22 -4.59 -0.46
N VAL A 199 10.54 -4.79 0.67
CA VAL A 199 9.55 -5.86 0.91
C VAL A 199 8.24 -5.20 1.27
N SER A 200 7.10 -5.82 0.94
CA SER A 200 5.80 -5.17 1.05
C SER A 200 4.63 -6.13 1.26
N VAL A 201 3.69 -5.68 2.08
CA VAL A 201 2.36 -6.27 2.25
C VAL A 201 1.29 -5.19 2.05
N ALA A 202 0.06 -5.61 1.76
CA ALA A 202 -1.09 -4.72 1.59
C ALA A 202 -1.79 -4.45 2.93
N GLY A 203 -2.22 -3.21 3.12
CA GLY A 203 -3.03 -2.78 4.26
C GLY A 203 -4.52 -2.92 4.02
N ASN A 204 -5.31 -2.86 5.10
CA ASN A 204 -6.77 -2.97 5.01
C ASN A 204 -7.44 -1.69 4.52
N GLU A 205 -6.90 -0.52 4.83
CA GLU A 205 -7.50 0.74 4.44
C GLU A 205 -7.32 1.03 2.96
N SER A 206 -6.23 0.53 2.37
CA SER A 206 -5.90 0.71 0.95
C SER A 206 -6.67 -0.20 -0.04
N ARG A 207 -7.62 -1.03 0.41
CA ARG A 207 -8.38 -1.92 -0.52
C ARG A 207 -9.19 -1.15 -1.56
N ALA A 208 -9.24 -1.67 -2.78
CA ALA A 208 -10.12 -1.15 -3.84
C ALA A 208 -11.59 -1.56 -3.63
N LYS A 209 -11.81 -2.73 -3.02
CA LYS A 209 -13.14 -3.27 -2.69
C LYS A 209 -13.43 -3.17 -1.19
N ASP A 210 -14.71 -3.19 -0.86
CA ASP A 210 -15.15 -3.07 0.53
C ASP A 210 -14.85 -4.32 1.37
N GLU A 211 -14.94 -5.49 0.75
CA GLU A 211 -14.79 -6.78 1.41
C GLU A 211 -13.34 -7.09 1.76
N ILE A 212 -13.16 -7.74 2.92
CA ILE A 212 -11.87 -8.31 3.31
C ILE A 212 -11.70 -9.62 2.54
N ALA A 213 -10.67 -9.69 1.72
CA ALA A 213 -10.32 -10.89 0.99
C ALA A 213 -9.23 -11.70 1.69
N TRP A 214 -9.19 -13.00 1.39
CA TRP A 214 -8.18 -13.94 1.90
C TRP A 214 -7.27 -14.49 0.79
N ALA A 215 -7.77 -14.53 -0.45
CA ALA A 215 -6.99 -14.93 -1.62
C ALA A 215 -6.05 -13.80 -2.06
N SER A 216 -4.80 -14.14 -2.42
CA SER A 216 -3.75 -13.16 -2.70
C SER A 216 -4.17 -12.13 -3.74
N GLU A 217 -4.69 -12.56 -4.90
CA GLU A 217 -5.13 -11.66 -5.98
C GLU A 217 -6.19 -10.65 -5.53
N ALA A 218 -7.10 -11.07 -4.65
CA ALA A 218 -8.15 -10.20 -4.14
C ALA A 218 -7.62 -9.27 -3.03
N VAL A 219 -6.57 -9.66 -2.31
CA VAL A 219 -5.89 -8.80 -1.33
C VAL A 219 -5.03 -7.76 -2.03
N THR A 220 -4.40 -8.11 -3.15
CA THR A 220 -3.55 -7.22 -3.96
C THR A 220 -4.34 -6.31 -4.91
N ASP A 221 -5.67 -6.46 -4.99
CA ASP A 221 -6.58 -5.46 -5.57
C ASP A 221 -6.70 -4.25 -4.60
N ASN A 222 -5.59 -3.51 -4.50
CA ASN A 222 -5.29 -2.59 -3.40
C ASN A 222 -4.38 -1.45 -3.87
N TYR A 223 -4.63 -0.25 -3.37
CA TYR A 223 -3.86 0.95 -3.71
C TYR A 223 -2.42 0.91 -3.16
N ASP A 224 -2.15 0.18 -2.07
CA ASP A 224 -0.77 -0.06 -1.61
C ASP A 224 0.01 -0.87 -2.64
N SER A 225 -0.61 -1.89 -3.23
CA SER A 225 -0.03 -2.72 -4.29
C SER A 225 0.25 -1.88 -5.53
N LEU A 226 -0.68 -1.01 -5.92
CA LEU A 226 -0.49 -0.08 -7.04
C LEU A 226 0.68 0.88 -6.79
N ILE A 227 0.78 1.49 -5.60
CA ILE A 227 1.91 2.34 -5.21
C ILE A 227 3.23 1.55 -5.29
N TYR A 228 3.24 0.31 -4.79
CA TYR A 228 4.43 -0.54 -4.81
C TYR A 228 4.92 -0.79 -6.24
N TRP A 229 4.04 -1.22 -7.15
CA TRP A 229 4.41 -1.49 -8.53
C TRP A 229 4.82 -0.22 -9.28
N MET A 230 4.17 0.92 -9.03
CA MET A 230 4.59 2.19 -9.60
C MET A 230 6.00 2.58 -9.13
N LEU A 231 6.33 2.38 -7.85
CA LEU A 231 7.67 2.62 -7.32
C LEU A 231 8.71 1.69 -7.97
N GLU A 232 8.39 0.40 -8.09
CA GLU A 232 9.25 -0.58 -8.76
C GLU A 232 9.53 -0.19 -10.22
N MET A 233 8.48 0.14 -10.98
CA MET A 233 8.60 0.59 -12.36
C MET A 233 9.39 1.92 -12.49
N CYS A 234 9.20 2.86 -11.56
CA CYS A 234 9.90 4.15 -11.59
C CYS A 234 11.39 4.06 -11.21
N LEU A 235 11.77 3.04 -10.42
CA LEU A 235 13.11 2.89 -9.86
C LEU A 235 13.86 1.67 -10.41
N GLN A 236 13.27 0.98 -11.39
CA GLN A 236 13.91 -0.13 -12.10
C GLN A 236 15.26 0.27 -12.70
N GLY A 237 16.19 -0.68 -12.76
CA GLY A 237 17.52 -0.48 -13.32
C GLY A 237 18.59 0.09 -12.37
N ASP A 238 18.23 0.52 -11.15
CA ASP A 238 19.24 0.84 -10.13
C ASP A 238 19.78 -0.44 -9.46
N LYS A 239 21.03 -0.81 -9.76
CA LYS A 239 21.67 -2.01 -9.21
C LYS A 239 21.80 -2.06 -7.68
N GLY A 240 21.61 -0.94 -6.98
CA GLY A 240 21.63 -0.91 -5.53
C GLY A 240 20.25 -0.73 -4.89
N LEU A 241 19.19 -0.86 -5.68
CA LEU A 241 17.82 -0.89 -5.21
C LEU A 241 17.15 -2.17 -5.74
N THR A 242 16.57 -2.97 -4.86
CA THR A 242 15.92 -4.24 -5.24
C THR A 242 14.53 -4.31 -4.64
N PHE A 243 13.52 -4.46 -5.49
CA PHE A 243 12.15 -4.76 -5.08
C PHE A 243 12.00 -6.28 -5.05
N HIS A 244 11.46 -6.81 -3.95
CA HIS A 244 11.08 -8.21 -3.85
C HIS A 244 9.62 -8.38 -4.34
N PRO A 245 9.14 -9.59 -4.65
CA PRO A 245 7.75 -9.76 -5.05
C PRO A 245 6.78 -9.24 -3.99
N HIS A 246 5.87 -8.34 -4.39
CA HIS A 246 4.81 -7.82 -3.52
C HIS A 246 3.94 -8.98 -3.01
N GLN A 247 3.60 -8.97 -1.73
CA GLN A 247 2.74 -9.98 -1.12
C GLN A 247 1.43 -9.35 -0.65
N GLY A 248 0.38 -10.15 -0.57
CA GLY A 248 -0.91 -9.70 -0.03
C GLY A 248 -0.86 -9.44 1.47
N ASN A 249 -0.99 -10.50 2.28
CA ASN A 249 -1.18 -10.37 3.73
C ASN A 249 0.11 -10.49 4.54
N GLU A 250 1.02 -11.35 4.10
CA GLU A 250 2.17 -11.78 4.87
C GLU A 250 3.39 -11.93 3.98
N GLN A 251 4.56 -11.48 4.44
CA GLN A 251 5.83 -11.70 3.77
C GLN A 251 6.91 -12.08 4.78
N VAL A 252 7.60 -13.19 4.51
CA VAL A 252 8.75 -13.63 5.31
C VAL A 252 10.04 -13.22 4.60
N PHE A 253 10.98 -12.67 5.36
CA PHE A 253 12.33 -12.36 4.86
C PHE A 253 13.34 -12.47 6.01
N SER A 254 14.60 -12.76 5.66
CA SER A 254 15.66 -12.91 6.67
C SER A 254 16.76 -11.86 6.47
N VAL A 255 17.29 -11.38 7.60
CA VAL A 255 18.41 -10.45 7.67
C VAL A 255 19.32 -10.90 8.81
N HIS A 256 20.54 -11.31 8.48
CA HIS A 256 21.45 -11.99 9.42
C HIS A 256 20.76 -13.19 10.07
N ASP A 257 20.81 -13.29 11.40
CA ASP A 257 20.24 -14.38 12.19
C ASP A 257 18.74 -14.17 12.50
N GLN A 258 18.12 -13.12 11.95
CA GLN A 258 16.73 -12.78 12.20
C GLN A 258 15.87 -13.11 10.98
N THR A 259 14.74 -13.78 11.23
CA THR A 259 13.71 -14.05 10.25
C THR A 259 12.46 -13.27 10.63
N PHE A 260 12.15 -12.27 9.82
CA PHE A 260 11.02 -11.38 10.02
C PHE A 260 9.77 -11.93 9.33
N LEU A 261 8.64 -11.85 10.01
CA LEU A 261 7.32 -11.93 9.41
C LEU A 261 6.70 -10.53 9.36
N LEU A 262 6.57 -9.99 8.15
CA LEU A 262 5.85 -8.76 7.89
C LEU A 262 4.38 -9.06 7.64
N LEU A 263 3.50 -8.34 8.34
CA LEU A 263 2.06 -8.34 8.14
C LEU A 263 1.50 -6.96 8.48
N HIS A 264 0.36 -6.56 7.91
CA HIS A 264 -0.22 -5.26 8.25
C HIS A 264 -0.76 -5.21 9.69
N GLY A 265 -1.45 -6.26 10.15
CA GLY A 265 -1.92 -6.37 11.55
C GLY A 265 -3.43 -6.39 11.75
N HIS A 266 -4.24 -6.17 10.72
CA HIS A 266 -5.71 -6.25 10.83
C HIS A 266 -6.22 -7.67 11.12
N GLN A 267 -5.41 -8.69 10.84
CA GLN A 267 -5.74 -10.11 11.03
C GLN A 267 -5.34 -10.64 12.40
N LEU A 268 -4.54 -9.87 13.16
CA LEU A 268 -3.87 -10.36 14.35
C LEU A 268 -3.67 -9.25 15.38
N ASN A 269 -4.00 -9.51 16.65
CA ASN A 269 -3.61 -8.60 17.73
C ASN A 269 -2.11 -8.73 18.03
N ILE A 270 -1.29 -7.88 17.40
CA ILE A 270 0.18 -7.90 17.52
C ILE A 270 0.68 -7.69 18.96
N ALA A 271 -0.11 -7.02 19.81
CA ALA A 271 0.26 -6.79 21.20
C ALA A 271 0.02 -8.02 22.10
N GLN A 272 -0.72 -9.02 21.63
CA GLN A 272 -1.01 -10.21 22.41
C GLN A 272 -0.03 -11.33 22.07
N GLN A 273 0.81 -11.70 23.04
CA GLN A 273 1.84 -12.73 22.86
C GLN A 273 1.27 -14.07 22.36
N LYS A 274 0.09 -14.49 22.83
CA LYS A 274 -0.58 -15.71 22.37
C LYS A 274 -0.86 -15.68 20.85
N SER A 275 -1.31 -14.53 20.35
CA SER A 275 -1.59 -14.32 18.93
C SER A 275 -0.30 -14.39 18.11
N ILE A 276 0.78 -13.74 18.58
CA ILE A 276 2.11 -13.80 17.97
C ILE A 276 2.64 -15.23 17.92
N GLN A 277 2.59 -15.97 19.03
CA GLN A 277 3.06 -17.35 19.09
C GLN A 277 2.26 -18.28 18.18
N SER A 278 0.95 -18.03 18.00
CA SER A 278 0.12 -18.78 17.05
C SER A 278 0.57 -18.59 15.61
N VAL A 279 0.90 -17.36 15.19
CA VAL A 279 1.35 -17.11 13.80
C VAL A 279 2.76 -17.65 13.57
N ILE A 280 3.67 -17.54 14.57
CA ILE A 280 4.98 -18.18 14.52
C ILE A 280 4.84 -19.70 14.38
N GLY A 281 3.94 -20.32 15.16
CA GLY A 281 3.64 -21.75 15.06
C GLY A 281 3.17 -22.18 13.67
N LYS A 282 2.34 -21.36 13.00
CA LYS A 282 1.91 -21.59 11.60
C LYS A 282 3.08 -21.72 10.62
N TYR A 283 4.12 -20.92 10.80
CA TYR A 283 5.32 -20.98 9.95
C TYR A 283 6.29 -22.07 10.38
N SER A 284 6.33 -22.39 11.68
CA SER A 284 7.13 -23.51 12.19
C SER A 284 6.69 -24.85 11.58
N THR A 285 5.41 -25.07 11.30
CA THR A 285 4.93 -26.29 10.62
C THR A 285 5.42 -26.40 9.17
N GLN A 286 5.87 -25.29 8.58
CA GLN A 286 6.47 -25.20 7.24
C GLN A 286 8.01 -25.23 7.28
N GLY A 287 8.61 -25.46 8.45
CA GLY A 287 10.06 -25.43 8.63
C GLY A 287 10.67 -24.03 8.67
N ILE A 288 9.84 -22.98 8.76
CA ILE A 288 10.29 -21.59 8.82
C ILE A 288 10.30 -21.13 10.28
N ASN A 289 11.49 -20.85 10.80
CA ASN A 289 11.65 -20.31 12.16
C ASN A 289 11.57 -18.77 12.13
N VAL A 290 10.38 -18.22 12.35
CA VAL A 290 10.16 -16.77 12.49
C VAL A 290 10.67 -16.31 13.86
N THR A 291 11.62 -15.37 13.86
CA THR A 291 12.20 -14.83 15.10
C THR A 291 11.52 -13.54 15.54
N HIS A 292 10.97 -12.75 14.60
CA HIS A 292 10.31 -11.47 14.92
C HIS A 292 9.15 -11.14 13.99
N VAL A 293 8.02 -10.71 14.54
CA VAL A 293 6.83 -10.29 13.78
C VAL A 293 6.72 -8.77 13.76
N ILE A 294 6.61 -8.15 12.58
CA ILE A 294 6.42 -6.71 12.45
C ILE A 294 5.07 -6.40 11.79
N GLY A 295 4.38 -5.37 12.28
CA GLY A 295 3.13 -4.88 11.69
C GLY A 295 2.64 -3.57 12.29
N GLY A 296 1.46 -3.07 11.91
CA GLY A 296 0.92 -1.74 12.22
C GLY A 296 -0.53 -1.77 12.69
N HIS A 297 -1.41 -1.10 11.95
CA HIS A 297 -2.88 -1.03 12.08
C HIS A 297 -3.42 -0.20 13.25
N ILE A 298 -2.90 -0.38 14.47
CA ILE A 298 -3.47 0.25 15.69
C ILE A 298 -2.89 1.64 15.99
N HIS A 299 -1.92 2.11 15.18
CA HIS A 299 -1.31 3.45 15.30
C HIS A 299 -0.69 3.70 16.69
N SER A 300 -0.16 2.65 17.30
CA SER A 300 0.46 2.68 18.63
C SER A 300 1.74 1.85 18.62
N ALA A 301 2.86 2.50 18.93
CA ALA A 301 4.17 1.87 18.94
C ALA A 301 4.32 0.91 20.12
N ASN A 302 4.70 -0.34 19.85
CA ASN A 302 5.02 -1.33 20.90
C ASN A 302 6.17 -2.25 20.46
N ILE A 303 7.25 -2.34 21.24
CA ILE A 303 8.37 -3.27 20.99
C ILE A 303 8.32 -4.34 22.10
N SER A 304 8.24 -5.60 21.69
CA SER A 304 8.27 -6.78 22.57
C SER A 304 9.31 -7.78 22.07
N ASP A 305 9.48 -8.88 22.80
CA ASP A 305 10.50 -9.90 22.52
C ASP A 305 10.35 -10.57 21.15
N TYR A 306 9.11 -10.81 20.70
CA TYR A 306 8.80 -11.53 19.45
C TYR A 306 8.05 -10.70 18.43
N SER A 307 7.65 -9.47 18.79
CA SER A 307 6.88 -8.63 17.88
C SER A 307 7.14 -7.15 18.04
N SER A 308 6.80 -6.41 17.00
CA SER A 308 6.90 -4.98 16.97
C SER A 308 5.78 -4.36 16.15
N ARG A 309 4.92 -3.61 16.83
CA ARG A 309 3.87 -2.80 16.18
C ARG A 309 4.29 -1.36 15.90
N SER A 310 4.33 -0.91 14.65
CA SER A 310 4.54 0.50 14.29
C SER A 310 3.35 1.37 14.71
N ALA A 311 3.60 2.65 14.95
CA ALA A 311 2.50 3.61 14.98
C ALA A 311 2.21 4.08 13.54
N SER A 312 1.64 5.27 13.38
CA SER A 312 1.42 5.90 12.09
C SER A 312 2.41 7.04 11.82
N LEU A 313 2.58 7.39 10.55
CA LEU A 313 3.28 8.64 10.17
C LEU A 313 2.40 9.86 10.41
N CYS A 314 1.08 9.71 10.23
CA CYS A 314 0.12 10.79 10.36
C CYS A 314 -0.09 11.24 11.81
N GLY A 315 0.15 10.36 12.80
CA GLY A 315 -0.20 10.60 14.20
C GLY A 315 -1.70 10.49 14.44
N GLY A 316 -2.17 10.90 15.62
CA GLY A 316 -3.57 10.82 15.99
C GLY A 316 -4.47 11.78 15.21
N ASP A 317 -5.60 11.29 14.72
CA ASP A 317 -6.63 12.08 14.04
C ASP A 317 -7.79 12.47 14.98
N ALA A 318 -8.82 13.13 14.44
CA ALA A 318 -9.98 13.55 15.21
C ALA A 318 -10.77 12.37 15.78
N TYR A 319 -10.79 11.22 15.10
CA TYR A 319 -11.43 10.00 15.59
C TYR A 319 -10.67 9.42 16.78
N ALA A 320 -9.34 9.28 16.68
CA ALA A 320 -8.51 8.85 17.79
C ALA A 320 -8.67 9.76 19.02
N TYR A 321 -8.68 11.08 18.80
CA TYR A 321 -8.83 12.06 19.87
C TYR A 321 -10.24 12.07 20.48
N SER A 322 -11.28 12.18 19.66
CA SER A 322 -12.64 12.48 20.11
C SER A 322 -13.48 11.23 20.39
N ALA A 323 -13.30 10.17 19.62
CA ALA A 323 -14.09 8.94 19.75
C ALA A 323 -13.42 7.91 20.66
N LEU A 324 -12.09 7.77 20.55
CA LEU A 324 -11.34 6.77 21.33
C LEU A 324 -10.70 7.34 22.60
N GLY A 325 -10.52 8.65 22.69
CA GLY A 325 -9.94 9.31 23.86
C GLY A 325 -8.43 9.13 24.01
N TYR A 326 -7.71 8.82 22.92
CA TYR A 326 -6.26 8.62 22.95
C TYR A 326 -5.53 9.61 22.03
N ALA A 327 -4.45 10.21 22.53
CA ALA A 327 -3.52 10.98 21.71
C ALA A 327 -2.42 10.06 21.18
N SER A 328 -2.17 10.09 19.86
CA SER A 328 -1.09 9.34 19.22
C SER A 328 -0.06 10.27 18.58
N LYS A 329 1.21 9.97 18.79
CA LYS A 329 2.34 10.66 18.15
C LYS A 329 2.76 9.90 16.91
N ALA A 330 3.21 10.66 15.91
CA ALA A 330 3.80 10.05 14.72
C ALA A 330 5.03 9.23 15.12
N SER A 331 5.14 8.00 14.63
CA SER A 331 6.37 7.22 14.75
C SER A 331 6.42 6.05 13.80
N GLN A 332 7.64 5.72 13.40
CA GLN A 332 7.97 4.52 12.64
C GLN A 332 9.06 3.73 13.38
N LYS A 333 9.42 2.56 12.87
CA LYS A 333 10.34 1.66 13.56
C LYS A 333 11.55 1.29 12.77
N LEU A 334 12.65 1.13 13.50
CA LEU A 334 13.89 0.56 13.01
C LEU A 334 14.22 -0.70 13.80
N HIS A 335 14.65 -1.74 13.11
CA HIS A 335 15.24 -2.94 13.66
C HIS A 335 16.65 -3.07 13.09
N ILE A 336 17.64 -3.31 13.95
CA ILE A 336 19.04 -3.36 13.58
C ILE A 336 19.55 -4.75 13.95
N PRO A 337 19.29 -5.76 13.09
CA PRO A 337 19.81 -7.10 13.29
C PRO A 337 21.34 -7.10 13.17
N LEU A 338 21.99 -7.67 14.16
CA LEU A 338 23.43 -7.90 14.26
C LEU A 338 23.66 -9.41 14.45
N PRO A 339 24.89 -9.92 14.26
CA PRO A 339 25.19 -11.30 14.62
C PRO A 339 24.84 -11.58 16.10
N GLY A 340 23.94 -12.55 16.32
CA GLY A 340 23.50 -13.01 17.65
C GLY A 340 22.50 -12.13 18.42
N HIS A 341 22.16 -10.91 17.98
CA HIS A 341 21.17 -10.06 18.66
C HIS A 341 20.53 -9.03 17.71
N MET A 342 19.50 -8.33 18.19
CA MET A 342 18.82 -7.28 17.42
C MET A 342 18.41 -6.13 18.34
N ASP A 343 18.81 -4.92 17.97
CA ASP A 343 18.30 -3.70 18.60
C ASP A 343 17.06 -3.20 17.86
N SER A 344 16.11 -2.61 18.59
CA SER A 344 14.89 -2.04 18.01
C SER A 344 14.61 -0.66 18.57
N VAL A 345 14.27 0.28 17.70
CA VAL A 345 14.11 1.71 18.05
C VAL A 345 12.81 2.25 17.49
N ARG A 346 12.06 2.99 18.33
CA ARG A 346 10.96 3.86 17.90
C ARG A 346 11.57 5.19 17.45
N VAL A 347 11.33 5.57 16.19
CA VAL A 347 11.73 6.88 15.66
C VAL A 347 10.50 7.77 15.60
N ASP A 348 10.61 8.95 16.20
CA ASP A 348 9.54 9.94 16.29
C ASP A 348 9.81 11.10 15.31
N PRO A 349 9.13 11.15 14.15
CA PRO A 349 9.23 12.26 13.21
C PRO A 349 8.14 13.32 13.45
N HIS A 350 7.48 13.35 14.62
CA HIS A 350 6.26 14.16 14.79
C HIS A 350 6.48 15.66 14.61
N ASP A 351 7.53 16.22 15.23
CA ASP A 351 7.98 17.59 14.99
C ASP A 351 9.03 17.62 13.87
N ALA A 352 8.57 18.00 12.68
CA ALA A 352 9.40 18.19 11.49
C ALA A 352 9.41 19.65 11.01
N SER A 353 9.17 20.61 11.93
CA SER A 353 9.06 22.04 11.60
C SER A 353 10.32 22.61 10.93
N GLN A 354 11.49 22.14 11.33
CA GLN A 354 12.80 22.57 10.82
C GLN A 354 13.23 21.84 9.54
N ILE A 355 12.42 20.92 9.04
CA ILE A 355 12.75 20.10 7.87
C ILE A 355 12.09 20.73 6.64
N PRO A 356 12.84 20.94 5.54
CA PRO A 356 12.26 21.56 4.35
C PRO A 356 11.16 20.70 3.73
N GLY A 357 11.31 19.38 3.79
CA GLY A 357 10.45 18.40 3.14
C GLY A 357 11.04 17.91 1.83
N TYR A 358 10.52 16.77 1.37
CA TYR A 358 10.68 16.39 -0.03
C TYR A 358 9.89 17.33 -0.93
N ASP A 359 10.24 17.35 -2.22
CA ASP A 359 9.50 18.13 -3.20
C ASP A 359 8.07 17.62 -3.24
N CYS A 360 7.13 18.47 -2.86
CA CYS A 360 5.74 18.25 -3.17
C CYS A 360 5.56 18.98 -4.49
N LEU A 361 5.36 18.24 -5.59
CA LEU A 361 5.01 18.79 -6.92
C LEU A 361 4.28 20.11 -6.73
N THR A 362 4.76 21.21 -7.31
CA THR A 362 4.43 22.67 -7.13
C THR A 362 2.97 23.06 -6.92
N GLU A 363 2.09 22.10 -6.95
CA GLU A 363 0.68 22.22 -7.06
C GLU A 363 0.20 20.86 -6.43
N VAL A 364 0.17 20.79 -5.09
CA VAL A 364 -0.93 20.04 -4.43
C VAL A 364 -2.24 20.43 -5.15
N GLU A 365 -2.32 21.68 -5.61
CA GLU A 365 -3.16 22.26 -6.66
C GLU A 365 -3.17 21.56 -8.08
N ARG A 366 -2.09 20.97 -8.68
CA ARG A 366 -2.03 20.30 -10.05
C ARG A 366 -2.93 19.12 -9.98
N LEU A 367 -2.73 18.38 -8.90
CA LEU A 367 -3.48 17.20 -8.59
C LEU A 367 -4.75 17.57 -7.83
N GLY A 368 -5.07 18.86 -7.64
CA GLY A 368 -6.28 19.35 -6.98
C GLY A 368 -6.53 18.73 -5.60
N ALA A 369 -5.46 18.43 -4.87
CA ALA A 369 -5.48 18.03 -3.48
C ALA A 369 -5.60 19.28 -2.59
N LYS A 370 -6.25 19.14 -1.43
CA LYS A 370 -6.40 20.21 -0.44
C LYS A 370 -5.24 20.12 0.56
N SER A 371 -4.59 21.25 0.85
CA SER A 371 -3.65 21.39 1.96
C SER A 371 -4.25 22.22 3.08
N LEU A 372 -3.76 22.02 4.31
CA LEU A 372 -4.14 22.84 5.45
C LEU A 372 -3.38 24.16 5.38
N ASP A 373 -4.09 25.28 5.19
CA ASP A 373 -3.52 26.61 5.33
C ASP A 373 -4.27 27.40 6.41
N ARG A 374 -3.73 27.43 7.65
CA ARG A 374 -4.21 28.31 8.73
C ARG A 374 -3.13 28.67 9.76
N SER A 375 -3.05 29.98 10.02
CA SER A 375 -2.17 30.70 10.95
C SER A 375 -2.76 30.91 12.36
N ASN A 376 -3.47 29.93 12.93
CA ASN A 376 -4.08 30.08 14.26
C ASN A 376 -3.49 29.13 15.31
N GLU A 377 -2.99 29.72 16.40
CA GLU A 377 -2.43 29.07 17.57
C GLU A 377 -3.54 28.55 18.51
N PRO A 378 -3.54 27.27 18.89
CA PRO A 378 -4.36 26.77 20.00
C PRO A 378 -3.72 27.14 21.35
N GLY A 379 -4.55 27.50 22.33
CA GLY A 379 -4.14 27.87 23.69
C GLY A 379 -3.30 26.78 24.38
N VAL A 380 -2.12 27.18 24.85
CA VAL A 380 -1.11 26.28 25.43
C VAL A 380 -1.29 26.17 26.94
N ILE A 381 -1.43 24.94 27.44
CA ILE A 381 -1.15 24.64 28.85
C ILE A 381 0.35 24.38 28.94
N ASN A 382 1.07 25.22 29.67
CA ASN A 382 2.52 25.16 29.75
C ASN A 382 2.97 24.11 30.78
N PRO A 383 3.63 23.01 30.37
CA PRO A 383 4.31 22.14 31.31
C PRO A 383 5.51 22.86 31.92
N ILE A 384 5.80 22.56 33.18
CA ILE A 384 7.00 23.05 33.86
C ILE A 384 8.21 22.41 33.17
N ARG A 385 9.13 23.25 32.67
CA ARG A 385 10.42 22.81 32.14
C ARG A 385 11.34 22.50 33.33
N ILE A 386 11.96 21.31 33.31
CA ILE A 386 13.01 20.89 34.24
C ILE A 386 14.36 21.19 33.58
#